data_AF-A0A221NLY6-F1
#
_entry.id   AF-A0A221NLY6-F1
#
_cell.length_a   1.000
_cell.length_b   1.000
_cell.length_c   1.000
_cell.angle_alpha   90.00
_cell.angle_beta   90.00
_cell.angle_gamma   90.00
#
_symmetry.space_group_name_H-M   'P 1'
#
loop_
_entity.id
_entity.type
_entity.pdbx_description
1 polymer ?
#
loop_
_entity_poly.entity_id
_entity_poly.type
_entity_poly.pdbx_seq_one_letter_code
_entity_poly.pdbx_strand_id
1 'polypeptide(L)'
;MTEQNNALPDDADSFNPAASSLAGQVDRAVMDELLSIRSSIDNIDATLVFLLAERFKATQKVGILKATHKLPAGDPGRESAQIARLRRLAEDAHLDPAFAEKFLNFIISEVIRHHEAIAEDHQISRRQA
;
A
#
# COMPACT_ATOMS: atom_id res chain seq x y z
N MET A 1 37.74 -27.66 15.94
CA MET A 1 38.10 -26.50 15.11
C MET A 1 37.47 -26.74 13.74
N THR A 2 36.20 -26.37 13.54
CA THR A 2 35.73 -25.08 12.97
C THR A 2 36.42 -24.81 11.63
N GLU A 3 35.75 -24.60 10.49
CA GLU A 3 34.43 -24.03 10.24
C GLU A 3 33.75 -24.68 9.02
N GLN A 4 32.45 -24.92 9.15
CA GLN A 4 31.56 -25.10 8.00
C GLN A 4 31.33 -23.72 7.37
N ASN A 5 31.75 -23.55 6.12
CA ASN A 5 31.35 -22.44 5.26
C ASN A 5 29.84 -22.53 4.99
N ASN A 6 29.04 -21.94 5.88
CA ASN A 6 27.64 -21.66 5.63
C ASN A 6 27.55 -20.32 4.89
N ALA A 7 27.88 -20.32 3.60
CA ALA A 7 27.44 -19.24 2.72
C ALA A 7 25.92 -19.34 2.66
N LEU A 8 25.24 -18.41 3.33
CA LEU A 8 23.81 -18.18 3.15
C LEU A 8 23.54 -18.04 1.64
N PRO A 9 22.46 -18.64 1.11
CA PRO A 9 22.11 -18.49 -0.29
C PRO A 9 21.96 -16.99 -0.59
N ASP A 10 22.49 -16.54 -1.73
CA ASP A 10 22.24 -15.20 -2.27
C ASP A 10 20.72 -14.96 -2.27
N ASP A 11 20.25 -14.10 -1.36
CA ASP A 11 18.89 -13.58 -1.36
C ASP A 11 18.73 -12.77 -2.65
N ALA A 12 18.30 -13.41 -3.73
CA ALA A 12 17.93 -12.77 -4.99
C ALA A 12 16.81 -11.71 -4.81
N ASP A 13 16.18 -11.69 -3.63
CA ASP A 13 15.15 -10.74 -3.18
C ASP A 13 15.68 -9.62 -2.26
N SER A 14 17.00 -9.50 -2.05
CA SER A 14 17.56 -8.40 -1.24
C SER A 14 17.50 -7.08 -2.00
N PHE A 15 16.80 -6.09 -1.42
CA PHE A 15 16.68 -4.74 -1.99
C PHE A 15 18.07 -4.10 -2.18
N ASN A 16 18.42 -3.75 -3.43
CA ASN A 16 19.66 -3.06 -3.75
C ASN A 16 19.42 -1.54 -3.91
N PRO A 17 19.74 -0.70 -2.90
CA PRO A 17 19.52 0.75 -2.96
C PRO A 17 20.40 1.47 -4.00
N ALA A 18 21.47 0.83 -4.48
CA ALA A 18 22.36 1.39 -5.49
C ALA A 18 22.00 0.98 -6.92
N ALA A 19 20.93 0.19 -7.12
CA ALA A 19 20.52 -0.29 -8.43
C ALA A 19 20.19 0.88 -9.38
N SER A 20 20.99 1.07 -10.43
CA SER A 20 20.71 2.08 -11.44
C SER A 20 21.34 1.72 -12.79
N SER A 21 20.56 1.85 -13.86
CA SER A 21 21.04 1.77 -15.25
C SER A 21 21.93 2.94 -15.68
N LEU A 22 22.04 3.98 -14.84
CA LEU A 22 22.84 5.18 -15.09
C LEU A 22 24.29 5.06 -14.58
N ALA A 23 24.63 3.97 -13.88
CA ALA A 23 25.96 3.79 -13.30
C ALA A 23 27.05 3.85 -14.39
N GLY A 24 28.04 4.72 -14.19
CA GLY A 24 29.14 4.95 -15.15
C GLY A 24 28.79 5.83 -16.35
N GLN A 25 27.54 6.30 -16.49
CA GLN A 25 27.09 7.19 -17.58
C GLN A 25 27.03 8.66 -17.17
N VAL A 26 27.07 8.94 -15.87
CA VAL A 26 26.95 10.28 -15.30
C VAL A 26 28.09 10.52 -14.30
N ASP A 27 28.36 11.79 -14.04
CA ASP A 27 29.38 12.20 -13.06
C ASP A 27 29.09 11.59 -11.69
N ARG A 28 30.15 11.20 -10.98
CA ARG A 28 30.09 10.58 -9.67
C ARG A 28 29.36 11.46 -8.66
N ALA A 29 29.64 12.76 -8.66
CA ALA A 29 28.99 13.69 -7.73
C ALA A 29 27.46 13.73 -7.95
N VAL A 30 27.01 13.68 -9.21
CA VAL A 30 25.59 13.64 -9.56
C VAL A 30 24.96 12.31 -9.15
N MET A 31 25.67 11.19 -9.31
CA MET A 31 25.19 9.89 -8.84
C MET A 31 25.03 9.83 -7.33
N ASP A 32 25.99 10.36 -6.59
CA ASP A 32 25.96 10.35 -5.12
C ASP A 32 24.76 11.16 -4.60
N GLU A 33 24.47 12.33 -5.19
CA GLU A 33 23.27 13.13 -4.87
C GLU A 33 21.97 12.39 -5.23
N LEU A 34 21.91 11.79 -6.42
CA LEU A 34 20.74 11.03 -6.86
C LEU A 34 20.43 9.85 -5.93
N LEU A 35 21.45 9.10 -5.52
CA LEU A 35 21.28 7.97 -4.59
C LEU A 35 20.85 8.45 -3.20
N SER A 36 21.35 9.60 -2.74
CA SER A 36 20.91 10.19 -1.47
C SER A 36 19.42 10.55 -1.48
N ILE A 37 18.93 11.17 -2.57
CA ILE A 37 17.50 11.50 -2.73
C ILE A 37 16.66 10.21 -2.79
N ARG A 38 17.11 9.19 -3.54
CA ARG A 38 16.39 7.91 -3.66
C ARG A 38 16.29 7.18 -2.33
N SER A 39 17.34 7.21 -1.51
CA SER A 39 17.28 6.65 -0.15
C SER A 39 16.17 7.29 0.69
N SER A 40 15.90 8.59 0.50
CA SER A 40 14.76 9.25 1.16
C SER A 40 13.42 8.77 0.60
N ILE A 41 13.32 8.54 -0.71
CA ILE A 41 12.12 7.98 -1.36
C ILE A 41 11.84 6.57 -0.84
N ASP A 42 12.85 5.70 -0.77
CA ASP A 42 12.71 4.33 -0.28
C ASP A 42 12.14 4.28 1.15
N ASN A 43 12.59 5.21 2.02
CA ASN A 43 12.07 5.33 3.38
C ASN A 43 10.60 5.79 3.43
N ILE A 44 10.23 6.71 2.54
CA ILE A 44 8.83 7.16 2.41
C ILE A 44 7.96 5.99 1.94
N ASP A 45 8.41 5.25 0.93
CA ASP A 45 7.68 4.11 0.36
C ASP A 45 7.48 3.00 1.39
N ALA A 46 8.52 2.68 2.18
CA ALA A 46 8.39 1.74 3.30
C ALA A 46 7.30 2.19 4.29
N THR A 47 7.29 3.48 4.64
CA THR A 47 6.28 4.06 5.55
C THR A 47 4.88 3.98 4.94
N LEU A 48 4.73 4.27 3.64
CA LEU A 48 3.46 4.16 2.93
C LEU A 48 2.90 2.73 2.98
N VAL A 49 3.74 1.71 2.80
CA VAL A 49 3.33 0.31 2.90
C VAL A 49 2.82 -0.02 4.30
N PHE A 50 3.53 0.37 5.36
CA PHE A 50 3.08 0.12 6.73
C PHE A 50 1.77 0.84 7.07
N LEU A 51 1.60 2.10 6.61
CA LEU A 51 0.35 2.83 6.79
C LEU A 51 -0.82 2.20 6.05
N LEU A 52 -0.59 1.70 4.82
CA LEU A 52 -1.60 0.96 4.09
C LEU A 52 -1.98 -0.34 4.81
N ALA A 53 -1.01 -1.09 5.34
CA ALA A 53 -1.28 -2.30 6.11
C ALA A 53 -2.20 -2.02 7.31
N GLU A 54 -1.94 -0.96 8.08
CA GLU A 54 -2.81 -0.54 9.18
C GLU A 54 -4.19 -0.10 8.70
N ARG A 55 -4.26 0.66 7.59
CA ARG A 55 -5.54 1.04 6.98
C ARG A 55 -6.35 -0.19 6.57
N PHE A 56 -5.72 -1.20 5.97
CA PHE A 56 -6.39 -2.43 5.55
C PHE A 56 -6.88 -3.27 6.72
N LYS A 57 -6.14 -3.34 7.84
CA LYS A 57 -6.61 -3.96 9.08
C LYS A 57 -7.90 -3.30 9.58
N ALA A 58 -7.97 -1.97 9.55
CA ALA A 58 -9.19 -1.24 9.94
C ALA A 58 -10.36 -1.55 8.99
N THR A 59 -10.11 -1.59 7.67
CA THR A 59 -11.17 -1.90 6.70
C THR A 59 -11.63 -3.36 6.79
N GLN A 60 -10.76 -4.31 7.14
CA GLN A 60 -11.18 -5.69 7.40
C GLN A 60 -12.17 -5.78 8.57
N LYS A 61 -11.92 -5.04 9.67
CA LYS A 61 -12.86 -4.94 10.79
C LYS A 61 -14.22 -4.37 10.36
N VAL A 62 -14.21 -3.34 9.51
CA VAL A 62 -15.44 -2.80 8.90
C VAL A 62 -16.15 -3.86 8.05
N GLY A 63 -15.40 -4.62 7.24
CA GLY A 63 -15.95 -5.69 6.40
C GLY A 63 -16.63 -6.80 7.22
N ILE A 64 -15.97 -7.25 8.30
CA ILE A 64 -16.53 -8.24 9.24
C ILE A 64 -17.83 -7.69 9.85
N LEU A 65 -17.80 -6.46 10.37
CA LEU A 65 -18.98 -5.81 10.93
C LEU A 65 -20.13 -5.75 9.92
N LYS A 66 -19.85 -5.31 8.69
CA LYS A 66 -20.84 -5.27 7.60
C LYS A 66 -21.42 -6.65 7.30
N ALA A 67 -20.58 -7.69 7.18
CA ALA A 67 -20.99 -9.05 6.90
C ALA A 67 -21.88 -9.67 8.01
N THR A 68 -21.53 -9.42 9.28
CA THR A 68 -22.33 -9.85 10.43
C THR A 68 -23.73 -9.25 10.39
N HIS A 69 -23.83 -7.96 10.08
CA HIS A 69 -25.10 -7.22 10.03
C HIS A 69 -25.79 -7.21 8.65
N LYS A 70 -25.28 -7.95 7.67
CA LYS A 70 -25.81 -8.02 6.29
C LYS A 70 -25.89 -6.65 5.60
N LEU A 71 -24.90 -5.78 5.84
CA LEU A 71 -24.76 -4.47 5.21
C LEU A 71 -23.99 -4.59 3.87
N PRO A 72 -24.24 -3.69 2.90
CA PRO A 72 -23.53 -3.69 1.62
C PRO A 72 -22.05 -3.35 1.77
N ALA A 73 -21.21 -3.94 0.91
CA ALA A 73 -19.77 -3.71 0.84
C ALA A 73 -19.44 -2.25 0.49
N GLY A 74 -20.09 -1.71 -0.55
CA GLY A 74 -20.00 -0.30 -0.94
C GLY A 74 -20.87 0.64 -0.08
N ASP A 75 -20.50 1.92 -0.07
CA ASP A 75 -21.28 3.02 0.49
C ASP A 75 -20.99 4.28 -0.34
N PRO A 76 -21.78 4.54 -1.40
CA PRO A 76 -21.52 5.63 -2.34
C PRO A 76 -21.46 7.01 -1.69
N GLY A 77 -22.23 7.23 -0.61
CA GLY A 77 -22.22 8.47 0.15
C GLY A 77 -20.88 8.65 0.90
N ARG A 78 -20.41 7.59 1.55
CA ARG A 78 -19.11 7.58 2.22
C ARG A 78 -17.95 7.72 1.25
N GLU A 79 -18.00 7.05 0.11
CA GLU A 79 -16.98 7.11 -0.95
C GLU A 79 -16.85 8.54 -1.50
N SER A 80 -17.97 9.17 -1.86
CA SER A 80 -18.01 10.55 -2.33
C SER A 80 -17.42 11.54 -1.31
N ALA A 81 -17.75 11.36 -0.02
CA ALA A 81 -17.21 12.20 1.05
C ALA A 81 -15.69 12.00 1.26
N GLN A 82 -15.18 10.78 1.09
CA GLN A 82 -13.75 10.51 1.16
C GLN A 82 -12.98 11.16 0.00
N ILE A 83 -13.51 11.06 -1.23
CA ILE A 83 -12.93 11.70 -2.41
C ILE A 83 -12.86 13.22 -2.22
N ALA A 84 -13.97 13.86 -1.83
CA ALA A 84 -14.01 15.30 -1.61
C ALA A 84 -13.02 15.75 -0.53
N ARG A 85 -12.88 14.98 0.57
CA ARG A 85 -11.90 15.28 1.62
C ARG A 85 -10.46 15.12 1.12
N LEU A 86 -10.16 14.06 0.37
CA LEU A 86 -8.80 13.80 -0.08
C LEU A 86 -8.33 14.80 -1.14
N ARG A 87 -9.22 15.23 -2.04
CA ARG A 87 -8.92 16.30 -2.99
C ARG A 87 -8.46 17.59 -2.28
N ARG A 88 -9.17 18.01 -1.23
CA ARG A 88 -8.76 19.17 -0.41
C ARG A 88 -7.40 18.97 0.25
N LEU A 89 -7.16 17.80 0.84
CA LEU A 89 -5.86 17.50 1.45
C LEU A 89 -4.71 17.48 0.42
N ALA A 90 -5.00 17.06 -0.81
CA ALA A 90 -4.03 17.10 -1.89
C ALA A 90 -3.68 18.55 -2.27
N GLU A 91 -4.70 19.42 -2.40
CA GLU A 91 -4.50 20.87 -2.63
C GLU A 91 -3.63 21.49 -1.53
N ASP A 92 -3.96 21.24 -0.25
CA ASP A 92 -3.19 21.74 0.90
C ASP A 92 -1.73 21.24 0.90
N ALA A 93 -1.51 20.02 0.41
CA ALA A 93 -0.19 19.37 0.34
C ALA A 93 0.57 19.67 -0.97
N HIS A 94 0.03 20.51 -1.86
CA HIS A 94 0.59 20.77 -3.20
C HIS A 94 0.74 19.50 -4.06
N LEU A 95 -0.15 18.52 -3.86
CA LEU A 95 -0.27 17.31 -4.66
C LEU A 95 -1.43 17.46 -5.65
N ASP A 96 -1.28 16.93 -6.87
CA ASP A 96 -2.36 16.93 -7.87
C ASP A 96 -3.63 16.24 -7.32
N PRO A 97 -4.76 16.97 -7.20
CA PRO A 97 -6.01 16.39 -6.69
C PRO A 97 -6.54 15.26 -7.57
N ALA A 98 -6.28 15.28 -8.87
CA ALA A 98 -6.69 14.21 -9.78
C ALA A 98 -5.91 12.92 -9.54
N PHE A 99 -4.60 13.03 -9.27
CA PHE A 99 -3.78 11.91 -8.83
C PHE A 99 -4.27 11.33 -7.49
N ALA A 100 -4.50 12.18 -6.50
CA ALA A 100 -4.99 11.74 -5.19
C ALA A 100 -6.33 11.00 -5.29
N GLU A 101 -7.25 11.50 -6.11
CA GLU A 101 -8.52 10.85 -6.40
C GLU A 101 -8.34 9.48 -7.07
N LYS A 102 -7.49 9.37 -8.10
CA LYS A 102 -7.18 8.07 -8.74
C LYS A 102 -6.63 7.06 -7.72
N PHE A 103 -5.69 7.49 -6.89
CA PHE A 103 -5.11 6.64 -5.86
C PHE A 103 -6.17 6.17 -4.85
N LEU A 104 -7.04 7.07 -4.39
CA LEU A 104 -8.10 6.69 -3.46
C LEU A 104 -9.14 5.76 -4.09
N ASN A 105 -9.52 6.00 -5.34
CA ASN A 105 -10.44 5.13 -6.06
C ASN A 105 -9.88 3.70 -6.15
N PHE A 106 -8.60 3.56 -6.48
CA PHE A 106 -7.92 2.26 -6.46
C PHE A 106 -8.04 1.57 -5.08
N ILE A 107 -7.72 2.31 -4.01
CA ILE A 107 -7.79 1.78 -2.64
C ILE A 107 -9.24 1.43 -2.23
N ILE A 108 -10.24 2.22 -2.63
CA ILE A 108 -11.66 1.95 -2.35
C ILE A 108 -12.10 0.67 -3.06
N SER A 109 -11.78 0.52 -4.35
CA SER A 109 -12.10 -0.69 -5.11
C SER A 109 -11.56 -1.95 -4.44
N GLU A 110 -10.32 -1.90 -3.96
CA GLU A 110 -9.70 -3.04 -3.27
C GLU A 110 -10.36 -3.34 -1.92
N VAL A 111 -10.81 -2.30 -1.19
CA VAL A 111 -11.56 -2.48 0.07
C VAL A 111 -12.92 -3.12 -0.18
N ILE A 112 -13.65 -2.69 -1.22
CA ILE A 112 -14.95 -3.25 -1.56
C ILE A 112 -14.81 -4.74 -1.91
N ARG A 113 -13.81 -5.09 -2.75
CA ARG A 113 -13.50 -6.49 -3.09
C ARG A 113 -13.25 -7.35 -1.84
N HIS A 114 -12.49 -6.83 -0.87
CA HIS A 114 -12.27 -7.52 0.40
C HIS A 114 -13.54 -7.67 1.24
N HIS A 115 -14.42 -6.67 1.25
CA HIS A 115 -15.70 -6.75 1.97
C HIS A 115 -16.64 -7.78 1.36
N GLU A 116 -16.68 -7.89 0.04
CA GLU A 116 -17.44 -8.92 -0.68
C GLU A 116 -16.95 -10.31 -0.30
N ALA A 117 -15.63 -10.55 -0.35
CA ALA A 117 -15.04 -11.83 0.07
C ALA A 117 -15.38 -12.19 1.54
N ILE A 118 -15.25 -11.23 2.47
CA ILE A 118 -15.62 -11.45 3.88
C ILE A 118 -17.11 -11.77 4.02
N ALA A 119 -17.98 -11.11 3.24
CA ALA A 119 -19.41 -11.37 3.26
C ALA A 119 -19.76 -12.77 2.73
N GLU A 120 -19.09 -13.23 1.67
CA GLU A 120 -19.22 -14.60 1.14
C GLU A 120 -18.78 -15.65 2.17
N ASP A 121 -17.58 -15.51 2.73
CA ASP A 121 -17.05 -16.41 3.75
C ASP A 121 -17.99 -16.51 4.96
N HIS A 122 -18.48 -15.36 5.45
CA HIS A 122 -19.42 -15.32 6.56
C HIS A 122 -20.76 -16.02 6.23
N GLN A 123 -21.22 -15.97 4.97
CA GLN A 123 -22.42 -16.70 4.55
C GLN A 123 -22.17 -18.21 4.49
N ILE A 124 -21.01 -18.64 4.00
CA ILE A 124 -20.63 -20.06 3.96
C ILE A 124 -20.58 -20.63 5.38
N SER A 125 -19.90 -19.96 6.31
CA SER A 125 -19.81 -20.41 7.70
C SER A 125 -21.19 -20.51 8.39
N ARG A 126 -22.12 -19.58 8.08
CA ARG A 126 -23.50 -19.62 8.61
C ARG A 126 -24.35 -20.76 8.05
N ARG A 127 -24.04 -21.28 6.86
CA ARG A 127 -24.78 -22.41 6.25
C ARG A 127 -24.28 -23.77 6.72
N GLN A 128 -23.07 -23.83 7.26
CA GLN A 128 -22.42 -25.05 7.75
C GLN A 128 -22.59 -25.27 9.27
N ALA A 129 -23.10 -24.26 9.98
CA ALA A 129 -23.45 -24.29 11.40
C ALA A 129 -24.95 -24.54 11.58
#